data_AF-A0A0B0PPH7-F1
#
_entry.id   AF-A0A0B0PPH7-F1
#
_cell.length_a   1.000
_cell.length_b   1.000
_cell.length_c   1.000
_cell.angle_alpha   90.00
_cell.angle_beta   90.00
_cell.angle_gamma   90.00
#
_symmetry.space_group_name_H-M   'P 1'
#
loop_
_entity.id
_entity.type
_entity.pdbx_description
1 polymer ?
#
loop_
_entity_poly.entity_id
_entity_poly.type
_entity_poly.pdbx_seq_one_letter_code
_entity_poly.pdbx_strand_id
1 'polypeptide(L)'
;MPWYVNFASVAEAEEVKSGQKVGCLQLFEITHRKKDGSPMTSEDGEIMEKLKENKAEYEVIASSDSSVNLENIDNRITTEVLGLERYGRQYLPSGSQAQVEVQRLRDQIARMQANTVEQIAEVQRKYEKLRQQLRAEAAEKEVVAAAREAEARAMVAEQSKKYDDL
;
A
#
# COMPACT_ATOMS: atom_id res chain seq x y z
N MET A 1 1.91 -2.76 15.72
CA MET A 1 3.17 -3.48 15.99
C MET A 1 2.91 -4.98 15.84
N PRO A 2 3.90 -5.74 15.36
CA PRO A 2 3.72 -7.05 14.71
C PRO A 2 3.57 -8.20 15.72
N TRP A 3 2.69 -9.15 15.41
CA TRP A 3 2.56 -10.39 16.15
C TRP A 3 3.68 -11.35 15.74
N TYR A 4 4.61 -11.58 16.66
CA TYR A 4 5.54 -12.71 16.61
C TYR A 4 4.77 -13.98 17.01
N VAL A 5 4.77 -15.00 16.14
CA VAL A 5 4.34 -16.35 16.49
C VAL A 5 5.58 -17.11 16.95
N ASN A 6 5.70 -17.35 18.26
CA ASN A 6 6.72 -18.24 18.81
C ASN A 6 6.02 -19.46 19.43
N PHE A 7 6.24 -20.62 18.83
CA PHE A 7 5.76 -21.91 19.29
C PHE A 7 6.84 -22.52 20.19
N ALA A 8 6.69 -22.38 21.50
CA ALA A 8 7.47 -23.15 22.46
C ALA A 8 6.79 -23.11 23.84
N SER A 9 6.17 -24.23 24.21
CA SER A 9 6.49 -25.01 25.41
C SER A 9 5.25 -25.66 26.05
N VAL A 10 5.35 -26.99 26.10
CA VAL A 10 4.65 -27.92 26.98
C VAL A 10 4.58 -27.36 28.40
N ALA A 11 3.38 -27.38 28.96
CA ALA A 11 3.18 -27.40 30.40
C ALA A 11 2.05 -28.39 30.70
N GLU A 12 2.44 -29.63 30.96
CA GLU A 12 1.67 -30.51 31.83
C GLU A 12 1.49 -29.79 33.17
N ALA A 13 0.24 -29.63 33.62
CA ALA A 13 -0.04 -29.37 35.01
C ALA A 13 -1.47 -29.80 35.38
N GLU A 14 -1.50 -30.66 36.40
CA GLU A 14 -2.57 -30.97 37.34
C GLU A 14 -3.70 -31.93 36.92
N GLU A 15 -3.45 -33.19 37.28
CA GLU A 15 -4.45 -34.14 37.72
C GLU A 15 -5.45 -33.51 38.70
N VAL A 16 -6.74 -33.47 38.32
CA VAL A 16 -7.85 -33.36 39.27
C VAL A 16 -8.59 -34.70 39.28
N LYS A 17 -8.42 -35.38 40.43
CA LYS A 17 -9.14 -36.57 40.88
C LYS A 17 -10.67 -36.36 40.85
N SER A 18 -11.40 -37.18 40.11
CA SER A 18 -12.62 -37.83 40.61
C SER A 18 -13.13 -38.84 39.58
N GLY A 19 -13.40 -40.07 40.04
CA GLY A 19 -13.95 -41.16 39.23
C GLY A 19 -15.41 -40.94 38.86
N GLN A 20 -15.69 -39.90 38.09
CA GLN A 20 -17.02 -39.62 37.57
C GLN A 20 -17.05 -40.07 36.10
N LYS A 21 -17.77 -41.16 35.83
CA LYS A 21 -18.14 -41.56 34.46
C LYS A 21 -19.02 -40.47 33.87
N VAL A 22 -18.35 -39.48 33.30
CA VAL A 22 -18.94 -38.45 32.51
C VAL A 22 -19.38 -39.10 31.19
N GLY A 23 -20.69 -39.38 31.08
CA GLY A 23 -21.28 -40.06 29.93
C GLY A 23 -20.97 -39.32 28.63
N CYS A 24 -20.97 -40.07 27.52
CA CYS A 24 -20.60 -39.61 26.17
C CYS A 24 -21.26 -38.28 25.73
N LEU A 25 -22.36 -37.88 26.36
CA LEU A 25 -23.05 -36.61 26.12
C LEU A 25 -22.28 -35.37 26.63
N GLN A 26 -21.47 -35.51 27.69
CA GLN A 26 -20.64 -34.40 28.19
C GLN A 26 -19.32 -34.24 27.41
N LEU A 27 -18.79 -35.32 26.81
CA LEU A 27 -17.63 -35.23 25.91
C LEU A 27 -17.95 -34.42 24.64
N PHE A 28 -19.21 -34.50 24.20
CA PHE A 28 -19.72 -33.74 23.07
C PHE A 28 -19.77 -32.23 23.38
N GLU A 29 -20.19 -31.84 24.59
CA GLU A 29 -20.19 -30.42 24.98
C GLU A 29 -18.78 -29.81 25.13
N ILE A 30 -17.76 -30.59 25.48
CA ILE A 30 -16.39 -30.09 25.69
C ILE A 30 -15.69 -29.79 24.36
N THR A 31 -16.00 -30.52 23.28
CA THR A 31 -15.38 -30.29 21.97
C THR A 31 -16.00 -29.14 21.18
N HIS A 32 -17.24 -28.75 21.52
CA HIS A 32 -18.01 -27.72 20.81
C HIS A 32 -18.25 -26.48 21.67
N ARG A 33 -17.38 -26.21 22.64
CA ARG A 33 -17.38 -24.96 23.41
C ARG A 33 -16.04 -24.26 23.24
N LYS A 34 -16.08 -22.93 23.23
CA LYS A 34 -14.88 -22.08 23.25
C LYS A 34 -14.15 -22.29 24.58
N LYS A 35 -12.87 -21.89 24.66
CA LYS A 35 -12.01 -22.10 25.85
C LYS A 35 -12.57 -21.45 27.13
N ASP A 36 -13.45 -20.46 27.00
CA ASP A 36 -14.19 -19.77 28.06
C ASP A 36 -15.47 -20.51 28.51
N GLY A 37 -15.80 -21.65 27.90
CA GLY A 37 -17.00 -22.44 28.21
C GLY A 37 -18.27 -22.00 27.48
N SER A 38 -18.20 -20.99 26.61
CA SER A 38 -19.34 -20.54 25.80
C SER A 38 -19.67 -21.53 24.67
N PRO A 39 -20.96 -21.76 24.33
CA PRO A 39 -21.35 -22.61 23.20
C PRO A 39 -20.80 -22.05 21.88
N MET A 40 -20.19 -22.92 21.07
CA MET A 40 -19.64 -22.55 19.76
C MET A 40 -20.76 -22.07 18.84
N THR A 41 -20.54 -20.98 18.11
CA THR A 41 -21.50 -20.47 17.12
C THR A 41 -21.51 -21.41 15.89
N SER A 42 -22.65 -21.52 15.19
CA SER A 42 -22.80 -22.46 14.06
C SER A 42 -21.74 -22.26 12.95
N GLU A 43 -21.26 -21.04 12.78
CA GLU A 43 -20.21 -20.67 11.83
C GLU A 43 -18.82 -21.20 12.22
N ASP A 44 -18.50 -21.19 13.52
CA ASP A 44 -17.25 -21.72 14.06
C ASP A 44 -17.23 -23.27 13.99
N GLY A 45 -18.40 -23.92 14.01
CA GLY A 45 -18.56 -25.37 13.82
C GLY A 45 -18.25 -25.82 12.39
N GLU A 46 -18.74 -25.08 11.39
CA GLU A 46 -18.50 -25.35 9.97
C GLU A 46 -17.00 -25.27 9.62
N ILE A 47 -16.28 -24.32 10.24
CA ILE A 47 -14.83 -24.16 10.06
C ILE A 47 -14.06 -25.37 10.62
N MET A 48 -14.48 -25.91 11.77
CA MET A 48 -13.83 -27.08 12.38
C MET A 48 -14.04 -28.35 11.54
N GLU A 49 -15.21 -28.51 10.94
CA GLU A 49 -15.53 -29.64 10.07
C GLU A 49 -14.66 -29.62 8.81
N LYS A 50 -14.54 -28.45 8.16
CA LYS A 50 -13.65 -28.25 7.00
C LYS A 50 -12.17 -28.54 7.32
N LEU A 51 -11.70 -28.21 8.54
CA LEU A 51 -10.33 -28.52 8.96
C LEU A 51 -10.10 -30.03 9.15
N LYS A 52 -11.10 -30.77 9.64
CA LYS A 52 -11.01 -32.23 9.77
C LYS A 52 -10.97 -32.93 8.42
N GLU A 53 -11.79 -32.47 7.47
CA GLU A 53 -11.82 -33.01 6.10
C GLU A 53 -10.47 -32.77 5.39
N ASN A 54 -9.92 -31.55 5.45
CA ASN A 54 -8.60 -31.24 4.90
C ASN A 54 -7.45 -32.09 5.51
N LYS A 55 -7.52 -32.42 6.80
CA LYS A 55 -6.50 -33.27 7.45
C LYS A 55 -6.51 -34.68 6.87
N ALA A 56 -7.69 -35.25 6.63
CA ALA A 56 -7.82 -36.58 6.06
C ALA A 56 -7.30 -36.62 4.61
N GLU A 57 -7.59 -35.60 3.80
CA GLU A 57 -7.07 -35.50 2.43
C GLU A 57 -5.54 -35.44 2.38
N TYR A 58 -4.90 -34.70 3.31
CA TYR A 58 -3.45 -34.57 3.35
C TYR A 58 -2.73 -35.85 3.81
N GLU A 59 -3.32 -36.60 4.73
CA GLU A 59 -2.77 -37.87 5.23
C GLU A 59 -2.83 -38.98 4.17
N VAL A 60 -3.86 -38.96 3.32
CA VAL A 60 -3.96 -39.85 2.14
C VAL A 60 -2.85 -39.56 1.12
N ILE A 61 -2.54 -38.28 0.88
CA ILE A 61 -1.46 -37.89 -0.04
C ILE A 61 -0.09 -38.28 0.53
N ALA A 62 0.15 -38.04 1.82
CA ALA A 62 1.40 -38.41 2.49
C ALA A 62 1.64 -39.93 2.53
N SER A 63 0.57 -40.74 2.66
CA SER A 63 0.66 -42.20 2.63
C SER A 63 0.98 -42.76 1.24
N SER A 64 0.83 -41.98 0.17
CA SER A 64 1.06 -42.43 -1.21
C SER A 64 2.48 -42.19 -1.73
N ASP A 65 3.35 -41.52 -0.95
CA ASP A 65 4.70 -41.12 -1.38
C ASP A 65 5.83 -41.95 -0.73
N SER A 66 5.50 -42.97 0.07
CA SER A 66 6.51 -43.85 0.69
C SER A 66 6.97 -44.95 -0.27
N SER A 67 7.67 -44.58 -1.35
CA SER A 67 8.40 -45.54 -2.20
C SER A 67 9.86 -45.16 -2.41
N VAL A 68 10.42 -44.25 -1.60
CA VAL A 68 11.84 -43.89 -1.70
C VAL A 68 12.66 -44.76 -0.74
N ASN A 69 13.29 -45.79 -1.30
CA ASN A 69 14.37 -46.55 -0.68
C ASN A 69 15.41 -45.59 -0.08
N LEU A 70 15.66 -45.66 1.24
CA LEU A 70 16.61 -44.79 1.96
C LEU A 70 18.02 -44.82 1.36
N GLU A 71 18.44 -45.97 0.81
CA GLU A 71 19.73 -46.14 0.15
C GLU A 71 19.90 -45.32 -1.14
N ASN A 72 18.79 -44.82 -1.73
CA ASN A 72 18.83 -43.93 -2.89
C ASN A 72 18.98 -42.45 -2.50
N ILE A 73 18.62 -42.08 -1.27
CA ILE A 73 18.70 -40.70 -0.79
C ILE A 73 20.16 -40.31 -0.53
N ASP A 74 20.94 -41.16 0.13
CA ASP A 74 22.35 -40.85 0.43
C ASP A 74 23.20 -40.72 -0.85
N ASN A 75 22.92 -41.53 -1.86
CA ASN A 75 23.59 -41.45 -3.17
C ASN A 75 23.16 -40.21 -3.97
N ARG A 76 21.89 -39.79 -3.87
CA ARG A 76 21.38 -38.55 -4.46
C ARG A 76 21.93 -37.30 -3.75
N ILE A 77 21.99 -37.30 -2.42
CA ILE A 77 22.55 -36.19 -1.65
C ILE A 77 24.05 -36.06 -1.91
N THR A 78 24.80 -37.17 -1.95
CA THR A 78 26.24 -37.14 -2.24
C THR A 78 26.55 -36.60 -3.64
N THR A 79 25.71 -36.92 -4.64
CA THR A 79 25.87 -36.41 -6.01
C THR A 79 25.33 -34.98 -6.20
N GLU A 80 24.24 -34.59 -5.54
CA GLU A 80 23.75 -33.21 -5.54
C GLU A 80 24.71 -32.27 -4.79
N VAL A 81 25.21 -32.64 -3.61
CA VAL A 81 26.13 -31.80 -2.82
C VAL A 81 27.47 -31.58 -3.54
N LEU A 82 28.03 -32.63 -4.16
CA LEU A 82 29.27 -32.51 -4.94
C LEU A 82 29.06 -31.91 -6.34
N GLY A 83 27.83 -31.94 -6.87
CA GLY A 83 27.48 -31.41 -8.20
C GLY A 83 26.98 -29.96 -8.21
N LEU A 84 26.34 -29.49 -7.13
CA LEU A 84 25.66 -28.20 -7.07
C LEU A 84 26.62 -27.01 -6.89
N GLU A 85 27.82 -27.25 -6.33
CA GLU A 85 28.84 -26.22 -6.11
C GLU A 85 29.39 -25.62 -7.42
N ARG A 86 29.07 -26.23 -8.57
CA ARG A 86 29.49 -25.77 -9.90
C ARG A 86 28.39 -25.11 -10.74
N TYR A 87 27.11 -25.25 -10.35
CA TYR A 87 25.99 -24.62 -11.07
C TYR A 87 25.45 -23.35 -10.40
N GLY A 88 25.73 -23.12 -9.11
CA GLY A 88 25.21 -21.94 -8.38
C GLY A 88 25.89 -20.60 -8.69
N ARG A 89 27.01 -20.58 -9.41
CA ARG A 89 27.75 -19.34 -9.74
C ARG A 89 27.55 -18.86 -11.18
N GLN A 90 26.95 -19.68 -12.05
CA GLN A 90 26.81 -19.34 -13.45
C GLN A 90 25.34 -19.35 -13.82
N TYR A 91 24.86 -18.16 -14.17
CA TYR A 91 23.54 -17.85 -14.75
C TYR A 91 22.37 -17.58 -13.80
N LEU A 92 22.32 -16.34 -13.27
CA LEU A 92 21.07 -15.58 -13.28
C LEU A 92 21.04 -14.71 -14.55
N PRO A 93 20.48 -15.14 -15.69
CA PRO A 93 20.02 -14.25 -16.74
C PRO A 93 18.54 -13.92 -16.46
N SER A 94 18.22 -13.48 -15.24
CA SER A 94 16.88 -13.04 -14.90
C SER A 94 16.88 -11.55 -14.63
N GLY A 95 17.31 -10.79 -15.63
CA GLY A 95 16.57 -9.59 -16.02
C GLY A 95 15.21 -10.07 -16.52
N SER A 96 14.38 -10.53 -15.60
CA SER A 96 13.13 -11.22 -15.88
C SER A 96 12.21 -10.24 -16.60
N GLN A 97 11.42 -10.72 -17.55
CA GLN A 97 10.43 -9.92 -18.29
C GLN A 97 9.61 -8.97 -17.39
N ALA A 98 9.30 -9.42 -16.17
CA ALA A 98 8.68 -8.62 -15.12
C ALA A 98 9.46 -7.33 -14.74
N GLN A 99 10.80 -7.37 -14.67
CA GLN A 99 11.63 -6.19 -14.44
C GLN A 99 11.55 -5.18 -15.60
N VAL A 100 11.49 -5.68 -16.84
CA VAL A 100 11.36 -4.82 -18.04
C VAL A 100 9.99 -4.14 -18.06
N GLU A 101 8.92 -4.88 -17.73
CA GLU A 101 7.56 -4.32 -17.63
C GLU A 101 7.43 -3.30 -16.49
N VAL A 102 8.04 -3.57 -15.33
CA VAL A 102 8.11 -2.60 -14.23
C VAL A 102 8.86 -1.33 -14.64
N GLN A 103 9.98 -1.45 -15.35
CA GLN A 103 10.72 -0.28 -15.83
C GLN A 103 9.91 0.51 -16.86
N ARG A 104 9.25 -0.17 -17.80
CA ARG A 104 8.37 0.48 -18.79
C ARG A 104 7.22 1.24 -18.13
N LEU A 105 6.60 0.67 -17.09
CA LEU A 105 5.55 1.32 -16.32
C LEU A 105 6.09 2.56 -15.57
N ARG A 106 7.28 2.47 -14.97
CA ARG A 106 7.96 3.62 -14.35
C ARG A 106 8.18 4.75 -15.35
N ASP A 107 8.68 4.43 -16.54
CA ASP A 107 8.94 5.43 -17.57
C ASP A 107 7.64 6.05 -18.11
N GLN A 108 6.54 5.29 -18.12
CA GLN A 108 5.23 5.80 -18.51
C GLN A 108 4.65 6.74 -17.43
N ILE A 109 4.77 6.36 -16.15
CA ILE A 109 4.37 7.21 -15.02
C ILE A 109 5.18 8.51 -15.03
N ALA A 110 6.49 8.43 -15.22
CA ALA A 110 7.36 9.61 -15.30
C ALA A 110 6.95 10.55 -16.44
N ARG A 111 6.61 10.00 -17.63
CA ARG A 111 6.11 10.79 -18.76
C ARG A 111 4.78 11.48 -18.44
N MET A 112 3.84 10.76 -17.84
CA MET A 112 2.56 11.35 -17.44
C MET A 112 2.73 12.45 -16.38
N GLN A 113 3.61 12.23 -15.40
CA GLN A 113 3.93 13.23 -14.39
C GLN A 113 4.57 14.48 -15.00
N ALA A 114 5.55 14.32 -15.90
CA ALA A 114 6.18 15.45 -16.58
C ALA A 114 5.18 16.29 -17.36
N ASN A 115 4.28 15.65 -18.13
CA ASN A 115 3.24 16.36 -18.87
C ASN A 115 2.26 17.10 -17.94
N THR A 116 1.87 16.46 -16.83
CA THR A 116 0.97 17.08 -15.85
C THR A 116 1.61 18.31 -15.20
N VAL A 117 2.88 18.20 -14.81
CA VAL A 117 3.65 19.32 -14.24
C VAL A 117 3.81 20.45 -15.26
N GLU A 118 4.07 20.12 -16.53
CA GLU A 118 4.18 21.11 -17.60
C GLU A 118 2.86 21.87 -17.83
N GLN A 119 1.72 21.17 -17.85
CA GLN A 119 0.40 21.81 -17.94
C GLN A 119 0.13 22.74 -16.75
N ILE A 120 0.47 22.33 -15.53
CA ILE A 120 0.32 23.16 -14.33
C ILE A 120 1.18 24.43 -14.46
N ALA A 121 2.44 24.30 -14.89
CA ALA A 121 3.33 25.43 -15.09
C ALA A 121 2.82 26.39 -16.17
N GLU A 122 2.22 25.86 -17.25
CA GLU A 122 1.59 26.68 -18.29
C GLU A 122 0.42 27.50 -17.76
N VAL A 123 -0.47 26.87 -16.98
CA VAL A 123 -1.62 27.54 -16.36
C VAL A 123 -1.13 28.63 -15.40
N GLN A 124 -0.12 28.34 -14.57
CA GLN A 124 0.49 29.31 -13.67
C GLN A 124 1.10 30.51 -14.42
N ARG A 125 1.82 30.27 -15.53
CA ARG A 125 2.33 31.37 -16.38
C ARG A 125 1.21 32.23 -16.96
N LYS A 126 0.15 31.62 -17.47
CA LYS A 126 -1.00 32.36 -18.02
C LYS A 126 -1.66 33.23 -16.94
N TYR A 127 -1.81 32.70 -15.73
CA TYR A 127 -2.36 33.43 -14.60
C TYR A 127 -1.51 34.65 -14.22
N GLU A 128 -0.19 34.48 -14.06
CA GLU A 128 0.70 35.59 -13.73
C GLU A 128 0.78 36.63 -14.85
N LYS A 129 0.76 36.21 -16.12
CA LYS A 129 0.70 37.12 -17.26
C LYS A 129 -0.57 37.98 -17.23
N LEU A 130 -1.73 37.38 -16.98
CA LEU A 130 -3.00 38.11 -16.89
C LEU A 130 -3.00 39.08 -15.71
N ARG A 131 -2.46 38.65 -14.57
CA ARG A 131 -2.31 39.50 -13.38
C ARG A 131 -1.40 40.71 -13.64
N GLN A 132 -0.31 40.53 -14.39
CA GLN A 132 0.56 41.62 -14.82
C GLN A 132 -0.14 42.58 -15.78
N GLN A 133 -0.89 42.07 -16.76
CA GLN A 133 -1.66 42.90 -17.70
C GLN A 133 -2.66 43.79 -16.97
N LEU A 134 -3.44 43.24 -16.04
CA LEU A 134 -4.40 44.03 -15.25
C LEU A 134 -3.73 45.11 -14.41
N ARG A 135 -2.55 44.83 -13.83
CA ARG A 135 -1.77 45.84 -13.10
C ARG A 135 -1.27 46.95 -14.01
N ALA A 136 -0.76 46.61 -15.20
CA ALA A 136 -0.30 47.58 -16.17
C ALA A 136 -1.45 48.47 -16.65
N GLU A 137 -2.60 47.87 -16.99
CA GLU A 137 -3.79 48.60 -17.44
C GLU A 137 -4.34 49.53 -16.35
N ALA A 138 -4.33 49.09 -15.08
CA ALA A 138 -4.72 49.93 -13.96
C ALA A 138 -3.77 51.12 -13.77
N ALA A 139 -2.45 50.90 -13.88
CA ALA A 139 -1.44 51.96 -13.78
C ALA A 139 -1.58 52.98 -14.93
N GLU A 140 -1.83 52.52 -16.17
CA GLU A 140 -2.10 53.41 -17.30
C GLU A 140 -3.35 54.26 -17.07
N LYS A 141 -4.43 53.66 -16.56
CA LYS A 141 -5.67 54.40 -16.24
C LYS A 141 -5.46 55.42 -15.12
N GLU A 142 -4.64 55.11 -14.12
CA GLU A 142 -4.28 56.05 -13.04
C GLU A 142 -3.48 57.24 -13.58
N VAL A 143 -2.46 56.98 -14.42
CA VAL A 143 -1.67 58.04 -15.05
C VAL A 143 -2.55 58.95 -15.91
N VAL A 144 -3.46 58.38 -16.70
CA VAL A 144 -4.40 59.15 -17.53
C VAL A 144 -5.36 59.97 -16.68
N ALA A 145 -5.87 59.42 -15.57
CA ALA A 145 -6.75 60.14 -14.66
C ALA A 145 -6.02 61.31 -13.96
N ALA A 146 -4.79 61.07 -13.48
CA ALA A 146 -3.97 62.09 -12.84
C ALA A 146 -3.62 63.24 -13.80
N ALA A 147 -3.33 62.94 -15.07
CA ALA A 147 -3.09 63.95 -16.09
C ALA A 147 -4.33 64.84 -16.32
N ARG A 148 -5.51 64.23 -16.45
CA ARG A 148 -6.78 64.98 -16.61
C ARG A 148 -7.11 65.84 -15.39
N GLU A 149 -6.84 65.33 -14.18
CA GLU A 149 -7.06 66.10 -12.96
C GLU A 149 -6.07 67.28 -12.85
N ALA A 150 -4.80 67.07 -13.18
CA ALA A 150 -3.80 68.14 -13.21
C ALA A 150 -4.17 69.23 -14.23
N GLU A 151 -4.69 68.84 -15.40
CA GLU A 151 -5.16 69.76 -16.43
C GLU A 151 -6.39 70.56 -15.94
N ALA A 152 -7.37 69.89 -15.32
CA ALA A 152 -8.53 70.55 -14.73
C ALA A 152 -8.13 71.53 -13.61
N ARG A 153 -7.19 71.13 -12.74
CA ARG A 153 -6.64 71.99 -11.69
C ARG A 153 -5.90 73.20 -12.28
N ALA A 154 -5.15 73.03 -13.36
CA ALA A 154 -4.48 74.12 -14.05
C ALA A 154 -5.49 75.12 -14.66
N MET A 155 -6.54 74.63 -15.32
CA MET A 155 -7.60 75.49 -15.85
C MET A 155 -8.31 76.29 -14.75
N VAL A 156 -8.59 75.68 -13.59
CA VAL A 156 -9.21 76.35 -12.43
C VAL A 156 -8.27 77.41 -11.84
N ALA A 157 -6.98 77.11 -11.72
CA ALA A 157 -5.99 78.05 -11.21
C ALA A 157 -5.80 79.27 -12.13
N GLU A 158 -5.81 79.07 -13.45
CA GLU A 158 -5.77 80.16 -14.43
C GLU A 158 -7.02 81.05 -14.37
N GLN A 159 -8.22 80.46 -14.23
CA GLN A 159 -9.44 81.24 -14.11
C GLN A 159 -9.50 82.04 -12.80
N SER A 160 -8.97 81.51 -11.70
CA SER A 160 -8.98 82.20 -10.41
C SER A 160 -8.12 83.47 -10.43
N LYS A 161 -6.96 83.44 -11.11
CA LYS A 161 -6.10 84.63 -11.27
C LYS A 161 -6.76 85.78 -12.03
N LYS A 162 -7.70 85.50 -12.93
CA LYS A 162 -8.43 86.53 -13.69
C LYS A 162 -9.44 87.34 -12.87
N TYR A 163 -9.84 86.86 -11.69
CA TYR A 163 -10.79 87.55 -10.82
C TYR A 163 -10.13 88.34 -9.68
N ASP A 164 -8.84 88.08 -9.39
CA ASP A 164 -8.10 88.80 -8.34
C ASP A 164 -7.47 90.13 -8.82
N ASP A 165 -7.40 90.36 -10.15
CA ASP A 165 -6.86 91.58 -10.78
C ASP A 165 -7.94 92.64 -11.14
N LEU A 166 -9.17 92.49 -10.65
CA LEU A 166 -10.33 93.40 -10.88
C LEU A 166 -10.67 94.22 -9.63
#